data_AF-A0A8D8I2S2-F1
#
_entry.id   AF-A0A8D8I2S2-F1
#
_cell.length_a   1.000
_cell.length_b   1.000
_cell.length_c   1.000
_cell.angle_alpha   90.00
_cell.angle_beta   90.00
_cell.angle_gamma   90.00
#
_symmetry.space_group_name_H-M   'P 1'
#
loop_
_entity.id
_entity.type
_entity.pdbx_description
1 polymer ?
#
loop_
_entity_poly.entity_id
_entity_poly.type
_entity_poly.pdbx_seq_one_letter_code
_entity_poly.pdbx_strand_id
1 'polypeptide(L)'
;FYKSFAEVPENYRTVIRPLMFPPAPEDVAKFNLDRCIRVLPHQQNTGGFFIALLEKKKKLPSEVEPSESAADEVKTCEAEPPQKKQKRYHRGFKEDPFVFFDGKEDIFDSIKSFYQLNDTFNPLNLLTRCREGKKKNIYFSAEILRNIVTTNENKIKFINLGVKAFARCDNRNMVCDFRLAQEGLESVNGFIGAGRRARIVKDDLIKLLSNNDPTRPPEIEGLSEATQTNVTVLEPGSCVLEYRGEDGLEMDLVGWRGTKSLRAYVDQHDTVHMLRLLGADVSKYEKNKFEDNRAAEAEAEADAEAEGQEEVKVEVEEAA
;
A
#
# COMPACT_ATOMS: atom_id res chain seq x y z
N PHE A 1 46.36 15.77 7.60
CA PHE A 1 45.84 14.50 7.04
C PHE A 1 46.84 13.40 7.33
N TYR A 2 46.44 12.33 8.00
CA TYR A 2 47.29 11.15 8.26
C TYR A 2 47.27 10.25 7.02
N LYS A 3 48.40 9.67 6.62
CA LYS A 3 48.48 8.76 5.46
C LYS A 3 48.26 7.30 5.85
N SER A 4 48.54 6.95 7.10
CA SER A 4 48.37 5.61 7.66
C SER A 4 47.86 5.67 9.09
N PHE A 5 47.28 4.57 9.59
CA PHE A 5 46.82 4.49 10.97
C PHE A 5 47.96 4.66 12.00
N ALA A 6 49.18 4.26 11.64
CA ALA A 6 50.35 4.40 12.51
C ALA A 6 50.67 5.86 12.84
N GLU A 7 50.35 6.79 11.92
CA GLU A 7 50.54 8.24 12.10
C GLU A 7 49.47 8.90 12.96
N VAL A 8 48.40 8.18 13.31
CA VAL A 8 47.29 8.72 14.10
C VAL A 8 47.73 8.81 15.58
N PRO A 9 47.72 10.02 16.17
CA PRO A 9 48.03 10.22 17.59
C PRO A 9 47.06 9.46 18.49
N GLU A 10 47.53 8.97 19.64
CA GLU A 10 46.77 8.09 20.53
C GLU A 10 45.43 8.67 20.98
N ASN A 11 45.38 9.98 21.22
CA ASN A 11 44.17 10.72 21.59
C ASN A 11 43.08 10.69 20.50
N TYR A 12 43.42 10.40 19.24
CA TYR A 12 42.47 10.31 18.12
C TYR A 12 42.19 8.87 17.65
N ARG A 13 42.87 7.85 18.20
CA ARG A 13 42.70 6.44 17.80
C ARG A 13 41.35 5.82 18.18
N THR A 14 40.60 6.47 19.06
CA THR A 14 39.21 6.08 19.37
C THR A 14 38.23 6.46 18.27
N VAL A 15 38.49 7.59 17.59
CA VAL A 15 37.65 8.15 16.52
C VAL A 15 38.10 7.64 15.15
N ILE A 16 39.40 7.65 14.89
CA ILE A 16 39.98 7.21 13.62
C ILE A 16 40.33 5.73 13.74
N ARG A 17 39.72 4.88 12.89
CA ARG A 17 39.93 3.43 12.88
C ARG A 17 40.90 3.01 11.76
N PRO A 18 41.62 1.89 11.90
CA PRO A 18 42.49 1.36 10.84
C PRO A 18 41.77 1.18 9.49
N LEU A 19 40.51 0.75 9.50
CA LEU A 19 39.67 0.51 8.33
C LEU A 19 39.29 1.78 7.54
N MET A 20 39.61 2.98 8.06
CA MET A 20 39.39 4.25 7.34
C MET A 20 40.49 4.53 6.32
N PHE A 21 41.60 3.80 6.38
CA PHE A 21 42.73 3.91 5.45
C PHE A 21 42.61 2.87 4.32
N PRO A 22 43.29 3.09 3.18
CA PRO A 22 43.32 2.10 2.10
C PRO A 22 43.81 0.73 2.61
N PRO A 23 43.19 -0.38 2.17
CA PRO A 23 43.67 -1.72 2.50
C PRO A 23 45.04 -1.99 1.87
N ALA A 24 45.71 -3.06 2.30
CA ALA A 24 46.99 -3.46 1.75
C ALA A 24 46.88 -3.69 0.22
N PRO A 25 47.89 -3.33 -0.59
CA PRO A 25 47.85 -3.52 -2.04
C PRO A 25 47.55 -4.96 -2.48
N GLU A 26 47.99 -5.95 -1.70
CA GLU A 26 47.72 -7.36 -1.92
C GLU A 26 46.21 -7.68 -1.84
N ASP A 27 45.50 -7.09 -0.87
CA ASP A 27 44.06 -7.25 -0.72
C ASP A 27 43.28 -6.51 -1.81
N VAL A 28 43.77 -5.33 -2.24
CA VAL A 28 43.17 -4.57 -3.36
C VAL A 28 43.11 -5.43 -4.62
N ALA A 29 44.23 -6.07 -4.97
CA ALA A 29 44.31 -6.95 -6.13
C ALA A 29 43.51 -8.25 -5.92
N LYS A 30 43.63 -8.88 -4.75
CA LYS A 30 42.92 -10.13 -4.41
C LYS A 30 41.41 -9.99 -4.51
N PHE A 31 40.85 -8.87 -4.04
CA PHE A 31 39.42 -8.62 -4.05
C PHE A 31 38.94 -7.84 -5.29
N ASN A 32 39.83 -7.46 -6.21
CA ASN A 32 39.53 -6.64 -7.39
C ASN A 32 38.79 -5.34 -7.02
N LEU A 33 39.26 -4.63 -5.99
CA LEU A 33 38.60 -3.41 -5.49
C LEU A 33 38.63 -2.26 -6.51
N ASP A 34 39.48 -2.34 -7.53
CA ASP A 34 39.52 -1.44 -8.68
C ASP A 34 38.19 -1.45 -9.48
N ARG A 35 37.41 -2.53 -9.37
CA ARG A 35 36.08 -2.66 -9.98
C ARG A 35 34.95 -2.13 -9.10
N CYS A 36 35.24 -1.81 -7.84
CA CYS A 36 34.26 -1.25 -6.91
C CYS A 36 34.24 0.28 -7.03
N ILE A 37 33.10 0.87 -6.68
CA ILE A 37 32.92 2.33 -6.68
C ILE A 37 32.73 2.79 -5.23
N ARG A 38 33.46 3.82 -4.84
CA ARG A 38 33.27 4.51 -3.56
C ARG A 38 32.82 5.94 -3.81
N VAL A 39 31.62 6.27 -3.34
CA VAL A 39 31.05 7.62 -3.42
C VAL A 39 31.22 8.28 -2.06
N LEU A 40 31.96 9.39 -2.02
CA LEU A 40 32.19 10.14 -0.78
C LEU A 40 31.13 11.23 -0.61
N PRO A 41 30.71 11.55 0.63
CA PRO A 41 29.65 12.54 0.86
C PRO A 41 29.87 13.89 0.18
N HIS A 42 31.12 14.38 0.15
CA HIS A 42 31.48 15.66 -0.46
C HIS A 42 31.48 15.66 -1.99
N GLN A 43 31.47 14.50 -2.66
CA GLN A 43 31.49 14.42 -4.12
C GLN A 43 30.11 14.71 -4.73
N GLN A 44 29.03 14.53 -3.97
CA GLN A 44 27.66 14.64 -4.49
C GLN A 44 26.70 15.36 -3.52
N ASN A 45 27.18 15.91 -2.39
CA ASN A 45 26.33 16.43 -1.31
C ASN A 45 25.27 15.43 -0.83
N THR A 46 25.60 14.13 -0.83
CA THR A 46 24.72 13.03 -0.36
C THR A 46 25.42 12.20 0.73
N GLY A 47 24.88 11.04 1.08
CA GLY A 47 25.55 10.05 1.91
C GLY A 47 26.81 9.43 1.27
N GLY A 48 27.56 8.67 2.06
CA GLY A 48 28.71 7.91 1.57
C GLY A 48 28.31 6.48 1.20
N PHE A 49 28.75 5.99 0.04
CA PHE A 49 28.40 4.66 -0.46
C PHE A 49 29.64 3.88 -0.89
N PHE A 50 29.57 2.56 -0.72
CA PHE A 50 30.48 1.60 -1.34
C PHE A 50 29.66 0.61 -2.15
N ILE A 51 29.96 0.51 -3.44
CA ILE A 51 29.17 -0.23 -4.42
C ILE A 51 30.07 -1.32 -5.02
N ALA A 52 29.59 -2.56 -4.94
CA ALA A 52 30.21 -3.71 -5.56
C ALA A 52 29.16 -4.54 -6.30
N LEU A 53 29.48 -4.98 -7.52
CA LEU A 53 28.65 -5.86 -8.33
C LEU A 53 29.30 -7.25 -8.36
N LEU A 54 28.54 -8.28 -7.96
CA LEU A 54 29.03 -9.66 -7.91
C LEU A 54 28.26 -10.52 -8.91
N GLU A 55 28.99 -11.27 -9.75
CA GLU A 55 28.43 -12.25 -10.67
C GLU A 55 28.53 -13.65 -10.07
N LYS A 56 27.38 -14.31 -9.84
CA LYS A 56 27.34 -15.70 -9.37
C LYS A 56 27.63 -16.66 -10.53
N LYS A 57 28.84 -17.21 -10.59
CA LYS A 57 29.29 -18.11 -11.68
C LYS A 57 28.86 -19.57 -11.54
N LYS A 58 28.60 -20.05 -10.32
CA LYS A 58 28.25 -21.43 -10.01
C LYS A 58 27.27 -21.49 -8.84
N LYS A 59 26.54 -22.61 -8.72
CA LYS A 59 25.69 -22.89 -7.55
C LYS A 59 26.53 -22.97 -6.28
N LEU A 60 25.94 -22.58 -5.16
CA LEU A 60 26.59 -22.71 -3.86
C LEU A 60 26.56 -24.19 -3.42
N PRO A 61 27.54 -24.67 -2.63
CA PRO A 61 27.53 -26.04 -2.12
C PRO A 61 26.21 -26.43 -1.43
N SER A 62 25.60 -25.50 -0.68
CA SER A 62 24.31 -25.68 -0.01
C SER A 62 23.09 -25.79 -0.94
N GLU A 63 23.25 -25.51 -2.24
CA GLU A 63 22.19 -25.64 -3.26
C GLU A 63 22.29 -26.96 -4.04
N VAL A 64 23.39 -27.71 -3.88
CA VAL A 64 23.67 -28.94 -4.62
C VAL A 64 23.38 -30.18 -3.76
N GLU A 65 23.65 -30.10 -2.46
CA GLU A 65 23.25 -31.13 -1.49
C GLU A 65 21.83 -30.82 -0.99
N PRO A 66 20.81 -31.66 -1.24
CA PRO A 66 19.53 -31.53 -0.57
C PRO A 66 19.76 -31.75 0.93
N SER A 67 19.64 -30.70 1.73
CA SER A 67 19.74 -30.81 3.19
C SER A 67 18.54 -31.58 3.74
N GLU A 68 18.65 -32.90 3.86
CA GLU A 68 17.76 -33.73 4.68
C GLU A 68 18.09 -33.62 6.19
N SER A 69 19.09 -32.82 6.58
CA SER A 69 19.67 -32.84 7.94
C SER A 69 19.55 -31.51 8.72
N ALA A 70 18.44 -30.79 8.60
CA ALA A 70 18.13 -29.64 9.47
C ALA A 70 17.01 -29.92 10.49
N ALA A 71 16.65 -31.20 10.69
CA ALA A 71 15.71 -31.65 11.70
C ALA A 71 16.26 -32.92 12.37
N ASP A 72 17.27 -32.77 13.24
CA ASP A 72 17.53 -33.60 14.43
C ASP A 72 18.99 -33.46 14.86
N GLU A 73 19.29 -32.42 15.62
CA GLU A 73 20.37 -32.48 16.61
C GLU A 73 19.95 -31.70 17.86
N VAL A 74 19.03 -32.29 18.63
CA VAL A 74 18.93 -31.96 20.06
C VAL A 74 19.68 -33.05 20.82
N LYS A 75 20.92 -32.73 21.19
CA LYS A 75 21.73 -33.53 22.11
C LYS A 75 20.98 -33.71 23.44
N THR A 76 20.68 -34.97 23.74
CA THR A 76 20.21 -35.44 25.05
C THR A 76 21.28 -35.22 26.12
N CYS A 77 20.89 -34.53 27.20
CA CYS A 77 21.59 -34.52 28.48
C CYS A 77 20.55 -34.87 29.56
N GLU A 78 20.87 -35.80 30.46
CA GLU A 78 19.96 -36.38 31.44
C GLU A 78 19.53 -35.44 32.60
N ALA A 79 18.25 -35.61 32.97
CA ALA A 79 17.55 -35.53 34.26
C ALA A 79 17.76 -34.38 35.29
N GLU A 80 16.70 -33.57 35.52
CA GLU A 80 16.00 -33.29 36.82
C GLU A 80 14.85 -32.24 36.67
N PRO A 81 13.99 -31.96 37.69
CA PRO A 81 12.64 -32.49 37.98
C PRO A 81 11.47 -31.57 37.47
N PRO A 82 10.17 -31.88 37.68
CA PRO A 82 9.09 -31.37 36.83
C PRO A 82 8.72 -29.92 37.15
N GLN A 83 9.00 -28.99 36.23
CA GLN A 83 8.55 -27.61 36.33
C GLN A 83 7.21 -27.38 35.61
N LYS A 84 6.35 -26.63 36.30
CA LYS A 84 4.95 -26.27 36.01
C LYS A 84 4.68 -26.04 34.52
N LYS A 85 3.54 -26.57 34.04
CA LYS A 85 2.98 -26.34 32.69
C LYS A 85 3.03 -24.85 32.32
N GLN A 86 4.10 -24.44 31.63
CA GLN A 86 4.09 -23.18 30.91
C GLN A 86 3.00 -23.31 29.84
N LYS A 87 2.05 -22.37 29.86
CA LYS A 87 1.05 -22.25 28.79
C LYS A 87 1.82 -22.26 27.47
N ARG A 88 1.62 -23.31 26.67
CA ARG A 88 2.12 -23.38 25.29
C ARG A 88 1.57 -22.15 24.58
N TYR A 89 2.38 -21.11 24.45
CA TYR A 89 2.15 -20.04 23.49
C TYR A 89 1.94 -20.78 22.16
N HIS A 90 0.72 -20.71 21.63
CA HIS A 90 0.40 -21.34 20.36
C HIS A 90 1.37 -20.75 19.33
N ARG A 91 2.35 -21.55 18.93
CA ARG A 91 3.38 -21.21 17.94
C ARG A 91 2.77 -21.39 16.54
N GLY A 92 1.71 -20.66 16.28
CA GLY A 92 1.00 -20.62 15.01
C GLY A 92 0.63 -19.17 14.70
N PHE A 93 1.15 -18.63 13.60
CA PHE A 93 0.82 -17.29 13.16
C PHE A 93 -0.62 -17.31 12.61
N LYS A 94 -1.49 -16.50 13.22
CA LYS A 94 -2.94 -16.45 12.97
C LYS A 94 -3.29 -15.53 11.80
N GLU A 95 -2.62 -15.69 10.65
CA GLU A 95 -2.95 -14.97 9.42
C GLU A 95 -3.26 -15.97 8.31
N ASP A 96 -4.31 -15.69 7.54
CA ASP A 96 -4.73 -16.55 6.44
C ASP A 96 -3.71 -16.52 5.29
N PRO A 97 -3.40 -17.68 4.68
CA PRO A 97 -2.44 -17.76 3.60
C PRO A 97 -2.95 -17.05 2.34
N PHE A 98 -2.03 -16.61 1.49
CA PHE A 98 -2.34 -16.15 0.15
C PHE A 98 -2.70 -17.34 -0.73
N VAL A 99 -3.92 -17.37 -1.23
CA VAL A 99 -4.45 -18.43 -2.09
C VAL A 99 -4.65 -17.84 -3.49
N PHE A 100 -3.89 -18.33 -4.45
CA PHE A 100 -4.05 -17.98 -5.86
C PHE A 100 -5.29 -18.65 -6.45
N PHE A 101 -5.83 -18.01 -7.47
CA PHE A 101 -6.96 -18.57 -8.20
C PHE A 101 -6.51 -19.78 -9.03
N ASP A 102 -7.41 -20.75 -9.18
CA ASP A 102 -7.20 -21.96 -9.99
C ASP A 102 -7.82 -21.87 -11.40
N GLY A 103 -8.55 -20.78 -11.67
CA GLY A 103 -9.19 -20.50 -12.95
C GLY A 103 -10.59 -21.08 -13.09
N LYS A 104 -11.15 -21.67 -12.02
CA LYS A 104 -12.50 -22.26 -12.00
C LYS A 104 -13.44 -21.53 -11.05
N GLU A 105 -13.07 -20.33 -10.60
CA GLU A 105 -13.90 -19.56 -9.69
C GLU A 105 -15.08 -18.88 -10.40
N ASP A 106 -16.32 -19.23 -10.02
CA ASP A 106 -17.54 -18.57 -10.52
C ASP A 106 -17.52 -17.04 -10.33
N ILE A 107 -16.84 -16.58 -9.27
CA ILE A 107 -16.66 -15.15 -8.98
C ILE A 107 -15.89 -14.45 -10.11
N PHE A 108 -14.91 -15.12 -10.70
CA PHE A 108 -14.13 -14.55 -11.80
C PHE A 108 -15.00 -14.38 -13.04
N ASP A 109 -15.90 -15.31 -13.36
CA ASP A 109 -16.79 -15.19 -14.52
C ASP A 109 -17.73 -13.98 -14.39
N SER A 110 -18.25 -13.74 -13.17
CA SER A 110 -19.04 -12.53 -12.86
C SER A 110 -18.23 -11.25 -13.08
N ILE A 111 -16.98 -11.20 -12.58
CA ILE A 111 -16.08 -10.06 -12.76
C ILE A 111 -15.74 -9.87 -14.24
N LYS A 112 -15.37 -10.95 -14.95
CA LYS A 112 -15.01 -10.93 -16.38
C LYS A 112 -16.14 -10.40 -17.23
N SER A 113 -17.36 -10.89 -17.00
CA SER A 113 -18.56 -10.43 -17.71
C SER A 113 -18.87 -8.97 -17.41
N PHE A 114 -18.93 -8.59 -16.13
CA PHE A 114 -19.28 -7.22 -15.73
C PHE A 114 -18.26 -6.17 -16.18
N TYR A 115 -16.96 -6.45 -16.01
CA TYR A 115 -15.90 -5.53 -16.43
C TYR A 115 -15.51 -5.65 -17.90
N GLN A 116 -16.15 -6.59 -18.62
CA GLN A 116 -15.81 -6.92 -20.00
C GLN A 116 -14.30 -7.13 -20.16
N LEU A 117 -13.71 -7.90 -19.23
CA LEU A 117 -12.27 -8.13 -19.23
C LEU A 117 -11.89 -8.87 -20.51
N ASN A 118 -10.85 -8.37 -21.19
CA ASN A 118 -10.35 -9.02 -22.40
C ASN A 118 -9.75 -10.41 -22.09
N ASP A 119 -9.56 -11.22 -23.13
CA ASP A 119 -9.08 -12.60 -22.97
C ASP A 119 -7.58 -12.71 -22.64
N THR A 120 -6.83 -11.60 -22.67
CA THR A 120 -5.41 -11.59 -22.26
C THR A 120 -5.27 -11.53 -20.73
N PHE A 121 -6.34 -11.22 -20.01
CA PHE A 121 -6.34 -11.25 -18.54
C PHE A 121 -6.26 -12.69 -18.02
N ASN A 122 -5.16 -13.03 -17.36
CA ASN A 122 -4.98 -14.34 -16.76
C ASN A 122 -5.57 -14.38 -15.32
N PRO A 123 -6.64 -15.14 -15.06
CA PRO A 123 -7.24 -15.24 -13.72
C PRO A 123 -6.28 -15.80 -12.68
N LEU A 124 -5.29 -16.61 -13.07
CA LEU A 124 -4.30 -17.19 -12.16
C LEU A 124 -3.37 -16.14 -11.53
N ASN A 125 -3.43 -14.88 -12.00
CA ASN A 125 -2.72 -13.75 -11.40
C ASN A 125 -3.51 -13.10 -10.26
N LEU A 126 -4.74 -13.55 -10.01
CA LEU A 126 -5.55 -13.13 -8.89
C LEU A 126 -5.31 -14.02 -7.66
N LEU A 127 -5.36 -13.41 -6.49
CA LEU A 127 -5.21 -14.10 -5.21
C LEU A 127 -6.05 -13.48 -4.11
N THR A 128 -6.36 -14.28 -3.09
CA THR A 128 -7.14 -13.87 -1.91
C THR A 128 -6.47 -14.28 -0.62
N ARG A 129 -6.72 -13.54 0.47
CA ARG A 129 -6.28 -13.86 1.83
C ARG A 129 -7.34 -14.70 2.59
N CYS A 130 -7.92 -15.68 1.92
CA CYS A 130 -8.98 -16.49 2.51
C CYS A 130 -9.05 -17.83 1.79
N ARG A 131 -8.98 -18.93 2.55
CA ARG A 131 -9.22 -20.28 2.02
C ARG A 131 -10.70 -20.59 1.92
N GLU A 132 -11.46 -20.25 2.95
CA GLU A 132 -12.88 -20.61 3.09
C GLU A 132 -13.72 -19.41 3.48
N GLY A 133 -14.84 -19.22 2.77
CA GLY A 133 -15.79 -18.14 3.04
C GLY A 133 -15.77 -17.03 1.98
N LYS A 134 -16.41 -15.90 2.32
CA LYS A 134 -16.57 -14.79 1.38
C LYS A 134 -15.26 -14.03 1.20
N LYS A 135 -14.75 -14.06 -0.04
CA LYS A 135 -13.56 -13.31 -0.48
C LYS A 135 -13.84 -11.80 -0.36
N LYS A 136 -13.22 -11.13 0.62
CA LYS A 136 -13.37 -9.67 0.82
C LYS A 136 -12.60 -8.85 -0.20
N ASN A 137 -11.33 -9.15 -0.41
CA ASN A 137 -10.44 -8.43 -1.30
C ASN A 137 -9.74 -9.43 -2.22
N ILE A 138 -9.63 -9.07 -3.50
CA ILE A 138 -8.87 -9.81 -4.49
C ILE A 138 -7.67 -8.94 -4.90
N TYR A 139 -6.49 -9.53 -4.81
CA TYR A 139 -5.23 -8.90 -5.17
C TYR A 139 -4.77 -9.42 -6.52
N PHE A 140 -4.12 -8.55 -7.28
CA PHE A 140 -3.44 -8.88 -8.51
C PHE A 140 -1.94 -9.00 -8.25
N SER A 141 -1.30 -10.01 -8.84
CA SER A 141 0.13 -10.26 -8.75
C SER A 141 0.67 -10.76 -10.09
N ALA A 142 1.89 -10.37 -10.42
CA ALA A 142 2.58 -10.91 -11.59
C ALA A 142 2.80 -12.43 -11.45
N GLU A 143 2.85 -13.12 -12.58
CA GLU A 143 3.03 -14.57 -12.65
C GLU A 143 4.34 -15.05 -12.00
N ILE A 144 5.44 -14.31 -12.17
CA ILE A 144 6.72 -14.65 -11.55
C ILE A 144 6.64 -14.68 -10.03
N LEU A 145 5.86 -13.77 -9.44
CA LEU A 145 5.65 -13.70 -8.00
C LEU A 145 4.78 -14.86 -7.51
N ARG A 146 3.77 -15.28 -8.30
CA ARG A 146 3.00 -16.50 -8.01
C ARG A 146 3.93 -17.69 -7.85
N ASN A 147 4.82 -17.91 -8.82
CA ASN A 147 5.74 -19.05 -8.81
C ASN A 147 6.70 -19.00 -7.61
N ILE A 148 7.19 -17.80 -7.24
CA ILE A 148 8.03 -17.62 -6.05
C ILE A 148 7.26 -17.98 -4.79
N VAL A 149 6.02 -17.53 -4.67
CA VAL A 149 5.20 -17.76 -3.47
C VAL A 149 4.83 -19.23 -3.33
N THR A 150 4.31 -19.86 -4.39
CA THR A 150 3.91 -21.27 -4.36
C THR A 150 5.09 -22.20 -4.11
N THR A 151 6.28 -21.87 -4.61
CA THR A 151 7.50 -22.68 -4.38
C THR A 151 8.04 -22.52 -2.95
N ASN A 152 7.73 -21.42 -2.26
CA ASN A 152 8.32 -21.07 -0.97
C ASN A 152 7.30 -20.93 0.17
N GLU A 153 6.03 -21.29 -0.02
CA GLU A 153 4.96 -21.11 0.95
C GLU A 153 5.26 -21.72 2.34
N ASN A 154 6.03 -22.81 2.36
CA ASN A 154 6.42 -23.52 3.58
C ASN A 154 7.76 -23.04 4.18
N LYS A 155 8.48 -22.14 3.49
CA LYS A 155 9.83 -21.67 3.87
C LYS A 155 9.86 -20.18 4.20
N ILE A 156 9.04 -19.38 3.54
CA ILE A 156 9.04 -17.92 3.64
C ILE A 156 7.64 -17.45 4.02
N LYS A 157 7.56 -16.61 5.06
CA LYS A 157 6.32 -15.92 5.42
C LYS A 157 6.16 -14.67 4.56
N PHE A 158 5.12 -14.62 3.75
CA PHE A 158 4.73 -13.42 3.02
C PHE A 158 3.81 -12.56 3.88
N ILE A 159 4.20 -11.31 4.13
CA ILE A 159 3.36 -10.34 4.86
C ILE A 159 2.43 -9.63 3.87
N ASN A 160 2.98 -9.03 2.82
CA ASN A 160 2.21 -8.37 1.78
C ASN A 160 2.55 -8.99 0.42
N LEU A 161 1.53 -9.16 -0.43
CA LEU A 161 1.68 -9.74 -1.76
C LEU A 161 0.64 -9.17 -2.71
N GLY A 162 1.10 -8.73 -3.88
CA GLY A 162 0.25 -8.15 -4.91
C GLY A 162 -0.32 -6.78 -4.52
N VAL A 163 -1.21 -6.28 -5.37
CA VAL A 163 -1.91 -5.01 -5.20
C VAL A 163 -3.41 -5.28 -5.20
N LYS A 164 -4.18 -4.65 -4.32
CA LYS A 164 -5.62 -4.88 -4.25
C LYS A 164 -6.28 -4.33 -5.52
N ALA A 165 -6.79 -5.22 -6.36
CA ALA A 165 -7.45 -4.84 -7.61
C ALA A 165 -8.97 -4.76 -7.47
N PHE A 166 -9.55 -5.67 -6.69
CA PHE A 166 -11.00 -5.72 -6.48
C PHE A 166 -11.35 -5.82 -4.99
N ALA A 167 -12.41 -5.14 -4.60
CA ALA A 167 -12.96 -5.16 -3.24
C ALA A 167 -14.44 -5.53 -3.27
N ARG A 168 -14.85 -6.42 -2.37
CA ARG A 168 -16.23 -6.90 -2.29
C ARG A 168 -17.18 -5.77 -1.88
N CYS A 169 -18.32 -5.69 -2.55
CA CYS A 169 -19.42 -4.77 -2.33
C CYS A 169 -20.74 -5.56 -2.34
N ASP A 170 -21.24 -5.92 -1.16
CA ASP A 170 -22.49 -6.68 -1.00
C ASP A 170 -23.75 -5.79 -1.15
N ASN A 171 -23.87 -5.09 -2.29
CA ASN A 171 -25.05 -4.28 -2.60
C ASN A 171 -26.10 -5.12 -3.33
N ARG A 172 -27.30 -5.24 -2.73
CA ARG A 172 -28.40 -6.11 -3.23
C ARG A 172 -28.87 -5.84 -4.67
N ASN A 173 -28.59 -4.66 -5.20
CA ASN A 173 -29.02 -4.25 -6.55
C ASN A 173 -27.90 -4.31 -7.59
N MET A 174 -26.76 -4.95 -7.28
CA MET A 174 -25.61 -5.03 -8.19
C MET A 174 -25.50 -6.40 -8.84
N VAL A 175 -25.11 -6.39 -10.11
CA VAL A 175 -24.83 -7.61 -10.90
C VAL A 175 -23.51 -8.25 -10.48
N CYS A 176 -22.53 -7.44 -10.10
CA CYS A 176 -21.21 -7.88 -9.66
C CYS A 176 -20.96 -7.51 -8.19
N ASP A 177 -20.54 -8.52 -7.42
CA ASP A 177 -20.21 -8.41 -5.99
C ASP A 177 -18.90 -7.66 -5.73
N PHE A 178 -18.17 -7.21 -6.76
CA PHE A 178 -16.83 -6.65 -6.62
C PHE A 178 -16.71 -5.30 -7.34
N ARG A 179 -16.20 -4.30 -6.61
CA ARG A 179 -15.78 -3.02 -7.17
C ARG A 179 -14.29 -3.00 -7.47
N LEU A 180 -13.85 -2.14 -8.37
CA LEU A 180 -12.43 -1.83 -8.54
C LEU A 180 -11.89 -1.11 -7.31
N ALA A 181 -10.62 -1.33 -7.00
CA ALA A 181 -9.89 -0.57 -6.00
C ALA A 181 -8.90 0.37 -6.71
N GLN A 182 -8.84 1.63 -6.27
CA GLN A 182 -7.99 2.65 -6.89
C GLN A 182 -6.52 2.23 -6.96
N GLU A 183 -5.99 1.64 -5.88
CA GLU A 183 -4.57 1.23 -5.79
C GLU A 183 -4.17 0.19 -6.84
N GLY A 184 -5.08 -0.70 -7.23
CA GLY A 184 -4.83 -1.74 -8.23
C GLY A 184 -5.34 -1.41 -9.62
N LEU A 185 -5.97 -0.24 -9.82
CA LEU A 185 -6.55 0.14 -11.10
C LEU A 185 -5.50 0.07 -12.20
N GLU A 186 -4.34 0.67 -12.00
CA GLU A 186 -3.25 0.69 -12.99
C GLU A 186 -2.86 -0.72 -13.48
N SER A 187 -2.86 -1.71 -12.58
CA SER A 187 -2.50 -3.09 -12.91
C SER A 187 -3.56 -3.81 -13.75
N VAL A 188 -4.83 -3.42 -13.62
CA VAL A 188 -5.94 -4.07 -14.32
C VAL A 188 -6.55 -3.21 -15.42
N ASN A 189 -6.17 -1.93 -15.50
CA ASN A 189 -6.80 -0.93 -16.36
C ASN A 189 -6.77 -1.40 -17.81
N GLY A 190 -5.61 -1.79 -18.34
CA GLY A 190 -5.48 -2.24 -19.74
C GLY A 190 -6.35 -3.43 -20.15
N PHE A 191 -6.95 -4.14 -19.20
CA PHE A 191 -7.81 -5.30 -19.45
C PHE A 191 -9.30 -4.98 -19.42
N ILE A 192 -9.71 -3.85 -18.83
CA ILE A 192 -11.12 -3.45 -18.68
C ILE A 192 -11.69 -2.96 -20.01
N GLY A 193 -12.84 -3.50 -20.41
CA GLY A 193 -13.50 -3.18 -21.67
C GLY A 193 -14.11 -1.77 -21.73
N ALA A 194 -14.39 -1.32 -22.96
CA ALA A 194 -14.91 0.02 -23.24
C ALA A 194 -16.27 0.30 -22.58
N GLY A 195 -17.11 -0.72 -22.39
CA GLY A 195 -18.44 -0.56 -21.79
C GLY A 195 -18.44 -0.22 -20.29
N ARG A 196 -17.28 -0.18 -19.62
CA ARG A 196 -17.15 0.24 -18.22
C ARG A 196 -16.35 1.52 -18.03
N ARG A 197 -16.09 2.26 -19.12
CA ARG A 197 -15.31 3.50 -19.11
C ARG A 197 -16.21 4.68 -19.46
N ALA A 198 -16.06 5.79 -18.75
CA ALA A 198 -16.70 7.05 -19.11
C ALA A 198 -15.70 8.19 -19.07
N ARG A 199 -15.69 8.99 -20.14
CA ARG A 199 -14.88 10.20 -20.20
C ARG A 199 -15.54 11.33 -19.42
N ILE A 200 -14.76 12.04 -18.62
CA ILE A 200 -15.23 13.13 -17.75
C ILE A 200 -14.47 14.42 -18.06
N VAL A 201 -15.17 15.55 -18.01
CA VAL A 201 -14.57 16.88 -18.16
C VAL A 201 -13.91 17.35 -16.86
N LYS A 202 -12.93 18.26 -16.97
CA LYS A 202 -12.11 18.74 -15.84
C LYS A 202 -12.95 19.20 -14.65
N ASP A 203 -13.91 20.09 -14.87
CA ASP A 203 -14.72 20.69 -13.80
C ASP A 203 -15.58 19.65 -13.08
N ASP A 204 -16.12 18.68 -13.80
CA ASP A 204 -16.90 17.60 -13.21
C ASP A 204 -16.01 16.65 -12.41
N LEU A 205 -14.79 16.35 -12.89
CA LEU A 205 -13.84 15.56 -12.12
C LEU A 205 -13.47 16.26 -10.80
N ILE A 206 -13.25 17.58 -10.84
CA ILE A 206 -13.00 18.39 -9.64
C ILE A 206 -14.21 18.32 -8.69
N LYS A 207 -15.45 18.44 -9.19
CA LYS A 207 -16.66 18.29 -8.37
C LYS A 207 -16.75 16.91 -7.71
N LEU A 208 -16.47 15.84 -8.46
CA LEU A 208 -16.52 14.46 -7.97
C LEU A 208 -15.46 14.21 -6.87
N LEU A 209 -14.22 14.63 -7.11
CA LEU A 209 -13.12 14.54 -6.13
C LEU A 209 -13.30 15.49 -4.95
N SER A 210 -14.06 16.58 -5.13
CA SER A 210 -14.34 17.51 -4.05
C SER A 210 -15.39 16.98 -3.07
N ASN A 211 -16.18 15.97 -3.46
CA ASN A 211 -17.19 15.37 -2.61
C ASN A 211 -16.71 14.05 -2.00
N ASN A 212 -16.26 14.11 -0.75
CA ASN A 212 -15.82 12.92 -0.01
C ASN A 212 -16.94 12.26 0.81
N ASP A 213 -18.11 12.88 0.90
CA ASP A 213 -19.20 12.38 1.73
C ASP A 213 -19.85 11.16 1.04
N PRO A 214 -19.69 9.93 1.57
CA PRO A 214 -20.26 8.75 0.96
C PRO A 214 -21.79 8.75 0.95
N THR A 215 -22.42 9.55 1.82
CA THR A 215 -23.88 9.58 1.99
C THR A 215 -24.57 10.52 1.01
N ARG A 216 -23.83 11.49 0.46
CA ARG A 216 -24.35 12.50 -0.46
C ARG A 216 -23.49 12.61 -1.71
N PRO A 217 -23.42 11.55 -2.53
CA PRO A 217 -22.68 11.59 -3.79
C PRO A 217 -23.29 12.61 -4.77
N PRO A 218 -22.49 13.29 -5.61
CA PRO A 218 -22.99 14.21 -6.62
C PRO A 218 -24.03 13.56 -7.56
N GLU A 219 -25.09 14.31 -7.87
CA GLU A 219 -26.11 13.89 -8.83
C GLU A 219 -25.62 14.05 -10.26
N ILE A 220 -25.97 13.11 -11.13
CA ILE A 220 -25.57 13.11 -12.53
C ILE A 220 -26.13 14.34 -13.25
N GLU A 221 -27.35 14.77 -12.90
CA GLU A 221 -28.02 15.95 -13.47
C GLU A 221 -27.25 17.27 -13.23
N GLY A 222 -26.43 17.34 -12.17
CA GLY A 222 -25.59 18.51 -11.86
C GLY A 222 -24.23 18.55 -12.56
N LEU A 223 -23.93 17.53 -13.37
CA LEU A 223 -22.71 17.44 -14.18
C LEU A 223 -22.94 18.03 -15.57
N SER A 224 -21.88 18.27 -16.34
CA SER A 224 -21.99 18.74 -17.72
C SER A 224 -22.71 17.74 -18.63
N GLU A 225 -23.38 18.22 -19.67
CA GLU A 225 -24.09 17.38 -20.66
C GLU A 225 -23.17 16.32 -21.29
N ALA A 226 -21.89 16.65 -21.51
CA ALA A 226 -20.89 15.74 -22.03
C ALA A 226 -20.66 14.55 -21.08
N THR A 227 -20.45 14.83 -19.79
CA THR A 227 -20.30 13.79 -18.76
C THR A 227 -21.58 12.98 -18.60
N GLN A 228 -22.75 13.62 -18.59
CA GLN A 228 -24.04 12.95 -18.50
C GLN A 228 -24.25 11.94 -19.63
N THR A 229 -23.95 12.34 -20.87
CA THR A 229 -24.06 11.47 -22.05
C THR A 229 -23.17 10.24 -21.91
N ASN A 230 -21.92 10.42 -21.45
CA ASN A 230 -20.97 9.32 -21.31
C ASN A 230 -21.34 8.36 -20.16
N VAL A 231 -21.95 8.88 -19.08
CA VAL A 231 -22.25 8.10 -17.87
C VAL A 231 -23.60 7.40 -17.93
N THR A 232 -24.57 7.94 -18.68
CA THR A 232 -25.90 7.35 -18.84
C THR A 232 -25.87 6.03 -19.61
N VAL A 233 -24.90 5.86 -20.52
CA VAL A 233 -24.64 4.61 -21.26
C VAL A 233 -24.12 3.50 -20.34
N LEU A 234 -23.51 3.84 -19.20
CA LEU A 234 -22.98 2.86 -18.27
C LEU A 234 -24.08 2.23 -17.40
N GLU A 235 -24.01 0.92 -17.24
CA GLU A 235 -24.82 0.22 -16.24
C GLU A 235 -24.43 0.61 -14.81
N PRO A 236 -25.37 0.63 -13.85
CA PRO A 236 -25.08 0.87 -12.45
C PRO A 236 -23.93 0.00 -11.90
N GLY A 237 -23.04 0.60 -11.10
CA GLY A 237 -21.95 -0.08 -10.41
C GLY A 237 -20.58 0.57 -10.64
N SER A 238 -19.52 -0.19 -10.36
CA SER A 238 -18.13 0.29 -10.45
C SER A 238 -17.69 0.48 -11.90
N CYS A 239 -17.08 1.61 -12.21
CA CYS A 239 -16.60 1.96 -13.55
C CYS A 239 -15.23 2.65 -13.48
N VAL A 240 -14.64 2.91 -14.64
CA VAL A 240 -13.42 3.72 -14.79
C VAL A 240 -13.82 5.09 -15.34
N LEU A 241 -13.36 6.14 -14.67
CA LEU A 241 -13.54 7.52 -15.07
C LEU A 241 -12.24 7.99 -15.72
N GLU A 242 -12.33 8.43 -16.97
CA GLU A 242 -11.17 8.80 -17.78
C GLU A 242 -11.16 10.30 -17.99
N TYR A 243 -10.08 10.95 -17.55
CA TYR A 243 -9.79 12.33 -17.84
C TYR A 243 -8.59 12.42 -18.78
N ARG A 244 -8.73 13.22 -19.82
CA ARG A 244 -7.71 13.47 -20.83
C ARG A 244 -7.73 14.98 -21.10
N GLY A 245 -6.83 15.70 -20.44
CA GLY A 245 -6.71 17.15 -20.51
C GLY A 245 -6.00 17.62 -21.77
N GLU A 246 -6.24 18.87 -22.16
CA GLU A 246 -5.55 19.53 -23.28
C GLU A 246 -4.09 19.87 -22.95
N ASP A 247 -3.77 19.93 -21.66
CA ASP A 247 -2.43 20.13 -21.10
C ASP A 247 -1.56 18.87 -21.11
N GLY A 248 -2.09 17.76 -21.65
CA GLY A 248 -1.42 16.45 -21.67
C GLY A 248 -1.57 15.66 -20.36
N LEU A 249 -2.37 16.15 -19.39
CA LEU A 249 -2.66 15.41 -18.18
C LEU A 249 -3.68 14.30 -18.46
N GLU A 250 -3.25 13.06 -18.30
CA GLU A 250 -4.11 11.88 -18.39
C GLU A 250 -4.29 11.24 -17.01
N MET A 251 -5.53 10.97 -16.63
CA MET A 251 -5.86 10.36 -15.34
C MET A 251 -6.99 9.36 -15.49
N ASP A 252 -6.84 8.21 -14.85
CA ASP A 252 -7.86 7.18 -14.75
C ASP A 252 -8.18 6.92 -13.28
N LEU A 253 -9.48 6.93 -12.94
CA LEU A 253 -9.95 6.81 -11.57
C LEU A 253 -11.06 5.77 -11.48
N VAL A 254 -11.16 5.12 -10.33
CA VAL A 254 -12.32 4.28 -10.03
C VAL A 254 -13.52 5.18 -9.73
N GLY A 255 -14.58 4.98 -10.49
CA GLY A 255 -15.87 5.59 -10.28
C GLY A 255 -16.91 4.60 -9.77
N TRP A 256 -17.99 5.14 -9.22
CA TRP A 256 -19.20 4.41 -8.92
C TRP A 256 -20.40 5.14 -9.48
N ARG A 257 -21.05 4.49 -10.44
CA ARG A 257 -22.27 4.97 -11.09
C ARG A 257 -23.48 4.40 -10.36
N GLY A 258 -24.16 5.24 -9.57
CA GLY A 258 -25.47 4.94 -9.00
C GLY A 258 -26.60 5.11 -10.01
N THR A 259 -27.84 5.00 -9.57
CA THR A 259 -29.01 5.20 -10.45
C THR A 259 -29.14 6.66 -10.90
N LYS A 260 -28.86 7.60 -10.00
CA LYS A 260 -28.93 9.06 -10.24
C LYS A 260 -27.65 9.81 -9.85
N SER A 261 -26.68 9.11 -9.29
CA SER A 261 -25.47 9.72 -8.73
C SER A 261 -24.22 9.14 -9.34
N LEU A 262 -23.15 9.93 -9.33
CA LEU A 262 -21.81 9.51 -9.74
C LEU A 262 -20.83 9.91 -8.64
N ARG A 263 -19.92 9.00 -8.30
CA ARG A 263 -18.94 9.22 -7.24
C ARG A 263 -17.56 8.76 -7.67
N ALA A 264 -16.53 9.52 -7.30
CA ALA A 264 -15.14 9.07 -7.35
C ALA A 264 -14.82 8.20 -6.11
N TYR A 265 -14.29 7.01 -6.35
CA TYR A 265 -13.92 6.02 -5.32
C TYR A 265 -12.41 6.03 -5.06
N VAL A 266 -11.96 7.16 -4.54
CA VAL A 266 -10.54 7.45 -4.28
C VAL A 266 -10.39 7.78 -2.79
N ASP A 267 -9.25 7.45 -2.19
CA ASP A 267 -8.99 7.84 -0.82
C ASP A 267 -8.65 9.34 -0.71
N GLN A 268 -8.61 9.85 0.51
CA GLN A 268 -8.42 11.28 0.75
C GLN A 268 -7.04 11.78 0.29
N HIS A 269 -5.97 11.00 0.45
CA HIS A 269 -4.62 11.45 0.11
C HIS A 269 -4.44 11.51 -1.41
N ASP A 270 -4.90 10.47 -2.11
CA ASP A 270 -4.93 10.46 -3.57
C ASP A 270 -5.81 11.59 -4.11
N THR A 271 -6.97 11.82 -3.49
CA THR A 271 -7.88 12.91 -3.86
C THR A 271 -7.21 14.28 -3.79
N VAL A 272 -6.47 14.56 -2.71
CA VAL A 272 -5.71 15.83 -2.55
C VAL A 272 -4.66 15.96 -3.65
N HIS A 273 -3.91 14.89 -3.93
CA HIS A 273 -2.90 14.90 -4.99
C HIS A 273 -3.52 15.17 -6.37
N MET A 274 -4.61 14.47 -6.69
CA MET A 274 -5.33 14.62 -7.95
C MET A 274 -5.92 16.02 -8.13
N LEU A 275 -6.52 16.58 -7.07
CA LEU A 275 -7.04 17.96 -7.09
C LEU A 275 -5.91 18.98 -7.34
N ARG A 276 -4.73 18.79 -6.74
CA ARG A 276 -3.56 19.64 -7.02
C ARG A 276 -3.10 19.55 -8.47
N LEU A 277 -3.06 18.35 -9.06
CA LEU A 277 -2.73 18.18 -10.49
C LEU A 277 -3.73 18.90 -11.39
N LEU A 278 -5.02 18.89 -11.01
CA LEU A 278 -6.07 19.59 -11.74
C LEU A 278 -6.07 21.12 -11.49
N GLY A 279 -5.24 21.63 -10.58
CA GLY A 279 -5.22 23.04 -10.19
C GLY A 279 -6.45 23.47 -9.38
N ALA A 280 -7.11 22.54 -8.71
CA ALA A 280 -8.27 22.80 -7.86
C ALA A 280 -7.87 23.22 -6.45
N ASP A 281 -8.80 23.88 -5.75
CA ASP A 281 -8.61 24.27 -4.36
C ASP A 281 -8.58 23.05 -3.42
N VAL A 282 -7.53 22.97 -2.61
CA VAL A 282 -7.33 21.92 -1.60
C VAL A 282 -7.30 22.47 -0.18
N SER A 283 -7.60 23.76 0.02
CA SER A 283 -7.56 24.44 1.32
C SER A 283 -8.36 23.70 2.40
N LYS A 284 -9.48 23.07 2.02
CA LYS A 284 -10.31 22.26 2.93
C LYS A 284 -9.58 21.06 3.58
N TYR A 285 -8.45 20.62 3.00
CA TYR A 285 -7.63 19.51 3.50
C TYR A 285 -6.38 19.97 4.23
N GLU A 286 -6.02 21.24 4.13
CA GLU A 286 -4.85 21.84 4.77
C GLU A 286 -5.18 22.24 6.22
N LYS A 287 -5.80 21.31 6.96
CA LYS A 287 -6.08 21.48 8.38
C LYS A 287 -4.78 21.35 9.16
N ASN A 288 -4.38 22.43 9.80
CA ASN A 288 -3.26 22.42 10.71
C ASN A 288 -3.68 21.69 12.00
N LYS A 289 -3.21 20.46 12.20
CA LYS A 289 -3.53 19.64 13.38
C LYS A 289 -3.21 20.36 14.71
N PHE A 290 -2.29 21.31 14.71
CA PHE A 290 -1.95 22.09 15.90
C PHE A 290 -2.96 23.20 16.20
N GLU A 291 -3.64 23.74 15.19
CA GLU A 291 -4.70 24.75 15.35
C GLU A 291 -6.01 24.10 15.75
N ASP A 292 -6.36 22.96 15.14
CA ASP A 292 -7.54 22.18 15.53
C ASP A 292 -7.44 21.70 16.99
N ASN A 293 -6.26 21.24 17.43
CA ASN A 293 -6.04 20.86 18.82
C ASN A 293 -6.14 22.06 19.79
N ARG A 294 -5.60 23.22 19.41
CA ARG A 294 -5.73 24.45 20.21
C ARG A 294 -7.16 24.95 20.30
N ALA A 295 -7.92 24.85 19.21
CA ALA A 295 -9.33 25.21 19.19
C ALA A 295 -10.16 24.27 20.06
N ALA A 296 -9.89 22.97 20.01
CA ALA A 296 -10.55 21.98 20.86
C ALA A 296 -10.20 22.14 22.35
N GLU A 297 -8.94 22.49 22.67
CA GLU A 297 -8.53 22.82 24.04
C GLU A 297 -9.23 24.09 24.55
N ALA A 298 -9.34 25.12 23.71
CA ALA A 298 -10.05 26.36 24.05
C ALA A 298 -11.56 26.18 24.21
N GLU A 299 -12.20 25.34 23.37
CA GLU A 299 -13.61 24.98 23.53
C GLU A 299 -13.84 24.18 24.82
N ALA A 300 -12.95 23.23 25.15
CA ALA A 300 -13.05 22.47 26.39
C ALA A 300 -12.82 23.34 27.65
N GLU A 301 -11.93 24.33 27.59
CA GLU A 301 -11.75 25.32 28.66
C GLU A 301 -12.99 26.22 28.80
N ALA A 302 -13.59 26.66 27.68
CA ALA A 302 -14.80 27.47 27.69
C ALA A 302 -16.03 26.71 28.22
N ASP A 303 -16.19 25.42 27.86
CA ASP A 303 -17.26 24.57 28.38
C ASP A 303 -17.09 24.30 29.88
N ALA A 304 -15.86 24.07 30.36
CA ALA A 304 -15.58 23.92 31.79
C ALA A 304 -15.82 25.21 32.60
N GLU A 305 -15.53 26.38 32.03
CA GLU A 305 -15.87 27.68 32.64
C GLU A 305 -17.38 27.95 32.65
N ALA A 306 -18.12 27.48 31.64
CA ALA A 306 -19.58 27.59 31.59
C ALA A 306 -20.28 26.68 32.62
N GLU A 307 -19.83 25.42 32.77
CA GLU A 307 -20.35 24.50 33.79
C GLU A 307 -20.06 25.01 35.21
N GLY A 308 -18.87 25.57 35.46
CA GLY A 308 -18.53 26.17 36.75
C GLY A 308 -19.34 27.43 37.09
N GLN A 309 -19.78 28.20 36.09
CA GLN A 309 -20.66 29.36 36.30
C GLN A 309 -22.13 28.97 36.51
N GLU A 310 -22.58 27.84 35.95
CA GLU A 310 -23.91 27.28 36.24
C GLU A 310 -23.99 26.70 37.65
N GLU A 311 -22.98 25.97 38.13
CA GLU A 311 -22.95 25.44 39.51
C GLU A 311 -22.96 26.56 40.56
N VAL A 312 -22.22 27.65 40.34
CA VAL A 312 -22.19 28.80 41.26
C VAL A 312 -23.53 29.57 41.26
N LYS A 313 -24.28 29.58 40.15
CA LYS A 313 -25.62 30.18 40.11
C LYS A 313 -26.65 29.35 40.88
N VAL A 314 -26.56 28.03 40.83
CA VAL A 314 -27.48 27.13 41.53
C VAL A 314 -27.27 27.20 43.05
N GLU A 315 -26.02 27.28 43.53
CA GLU A 315 -25.74 27.44 44.97
C GLU A 315 -26.20 28.79 45.55
N VAL A 316 -26.22 29.86 44.74
CA VAL A 316 -26.65 31.20 45.18
C VAL A 316 -28.19 31.32 45.24
N GLU A 317 -28.93 30.58 44.41
CA GLU A 317 -30.40 30.51 44.48
C GLU A 317 -30.90 29.61 45.62
N GLU A 318 -30.14 28.57 46.02
CA GLU A 318 -30.52 27.70 47.15
C GLU A 318 -30.23 28.31 48.54
N ALA A 319 -29.40 29.37 48.58
CA ALA A 319 -29.01 30.07 49.81
C ALA A 319 -29.81 31.36 50.10
N ALA A 320 -30.84 31.67 49.30
CA ALA A 320 -31.69 32.87 49.41
C ALA A 320 -33.09 32.57 49.96
#